data_AF-A0A7M7QX83-F1
#
_entry.id   AF-A0A7M7QX83-F1
#
_cell.length_a   1.000
_cell.length_b   1.000
_cell.length_c   1.000
_cell.angle_alpha   90.00
_cell.angle_beta   90.00
_cell.angle_gamma   90.00
#
_symmetry.space_group_name_H-M   'P 1'
#
loop_
_entity.id
_entity.type
_entity.pdbx_description
1 polymer ?
#
loop_
_entity_poly.entity_id
_entity_poly.type
_entity_poly.pdbx_seq_one_letter_code
_entity_poly.pdbx_strand_id
1 'polypeptide(L)'
;MKVYALAVLLVCCIAQNASADWRNDVKINHWQHINSIVNDNLARIRKDVNAKGNTAAAQQCYENARQELSTATSTGYSNVSACVRQANTVGEANVCSQKVDSWVFNVSLDVSSTARTCLANI
;
A
#
# COMPACT_ATOMS: atom_id res chain seq x y z
N MET A 1 5.99 47.32 31.70
CA MET A 1 7.04 46.54 31.01
C MET A 1 7.44 45.36 31.89
N LYS A 2 7.07 44.14 31.48
CA LYS A 2 7.76 42.84 31.75
C LYS A 2 6.89 41.74 31.13
N VAL A 3 7.09 41.57 29.83
CA VAL A 3 6.61 40.41 29.07
C VAL A 3 7.73 39.35 29.16
N TYR A 4 7.39 38.09 28.87
CA TYR A 4 8.30 36.98 28.55
C TYR A 4 8.78 36.11 29.72
N ALA A 5 7.89 35.28 30.28
CA ALA A 5 8.34 34.07 30.98
C ALA A 5 7.40 32.85 30.89
N LEU A 6 6.23 32.93 30.24
CA LEU A 6 5.25 31.83 30.25
C LEU A 6 4.98 31.14 28.91
N ALA A 7 5.60 31.58 27.80
CA ALA A 7 5.31 31.01 26.48
C ALA A 7 6.22 29.86 26.05
N VAL A 8 7.35 29.61 26.73
CA VAL A 8 8.37 28.64 26.26
C VAL A 8 8.14 27.22 26.79
N LEU A 9 7.41 27.05 27.89
CA LEU A 9 7.21 25.72 28.50
C LEU A 9 5.98 24.96 27.97
N LEU A 10 5.05 25.62 27.26
CA LEU A 10 3.87 24.93 26.74
C LEU A 10 4.09 24.19 25.42
N VAL A 11 5.14 24.54 24.65
CA VAL A 11 5.39 23.94 23.33
C VAL A 11 5.99 22.53 23.46
N CYS A 12 6.72 22.23 24.53
CA CYS A 12 7.28 20.90 24.74
C CYS A 12 6.22 19.85 25.13
N CYS A 13 5.07 20.25 25.70
CA CYS A 13 4.03 19.31 26.12
C CYS A 13 3.03 18.95 25.01
N ILE A 14 2.88 19.79 23.98
CA ILE A 14 2.03 19.45 22.81
C ILE A 14 2.76 18.46 21.88
N ALA A 15 4.09 18.47 21.87
CA ALA A 15 4.89 17.49 21.11
C ALA A 15 4.87 16.08 21.73
N GLN A 16 4.57 15.94 23.02
CA GLN A 16 4.65 14.65 23.73
C GLN A 16 3.37 13.81 23.66
N ASN A 17 2.21 14.42 23.35
CA ASN A 17 0.93 13.70 23.27
C ASN A 17 0.47 13.43 21.83
N ALA A 18 1.21 13.94 20.83
CA ALA A 18 1.08 13.56 19.42
C ALA A 18 2.05 12.44 19.03
N SER A 19 2.77 11.82 19.99
CA SER A 19 3.51 10.58 19.77
C SER A 19 2.59 9.36 19.78
N ALA A 20 1.42 9.45 19.16
CA ALA A 20 0.98 8.34 18.32
C ALA A 20 2.15 8.12 17.37
N ASP A 21 2.80 6.96 17.46
CA ASP A 21 4.04 6.70 16.74
C ASP A 21 3.81 6.95 15.25
N TRP A 22 4.22 8.13 14.74
CA TRP A 22 3.95 8.54 13.36
C TRP A 22 4.48 7.51 12.37
N ARG A 23 5.48 6.72 12.78
CA ARG A 23 6.01 5.59 12.01
C ARG A 23 4.93 4.54 11.80
N ASN A 24 4.19 4.19 12.85
CA ASN A 24 3.08 3.25 12.78
C ASN A 24 1.93 3.81 11.93
N ASP A 25 1.61 5.09 12.06
CA ASP A 25 0.55 5.74 11.26
C ASP A 25 0.89 5.70 9.76
N VAL A 26 2.12 6.07 9.38
CA VAL A 26 2.60 5.97 7.99
C VAL A 26 2.52 4.53 7.49
N LYS A 27 2.97 3.54 8.28
CA LYS A 27 2.87 2.13 7.90
C LYS A 27 1.43 1.70 7.63
N ILE A 28 0.52 1.96 8.57
CA ILE A 28 -0.88 1.55 8.46
C ILE A 28 -1.52 2.19 7.22
N ASN A 29 -1.34 3.49 7.02
CA ASN A 29 -1.91 4.20 5.88
C ASN A 29 -1.45 3.62 4.55
N HIS A 30 -0.14 3.41 4.38
CA HIS A 30 0.39 2.85 3.13
C HIS A 30 0.07 1.37 2.94
N TRP A 31 0.03 0.57 4.01
CA TRP A 31 -0.42 -0.83 3.92
C TRP A 31 -1.89 -0.94 3.52
N GLN A 32 -2.75 -0.08 4.06
CA GLN A 32 -4.16 0.01 3.65
C GLN A 32 -4.28 0.44 2.18
N HIS A 33 -3.47 1.39 1.74
CA HIS A 33 -3.47 1.82 0.35
C HIS A 33 -3.01 0.71 -0.60
N ILE A 34 -1.93 0.00 -0.27
CA ILE A 34 -1.47 -1.21 -0.98
C ILE A 34 -2.60 -2.26 -1.07
N ASN A 35 -3.31 -2.50 0.03
CA ASN A 35 -4.46 -3.41 0.03
C ASN A 35 -5.57 -2.95 -0.90
N SER A 36 -5.89 -1.65 -0.91
CA SER A 36 -6.90 -1.10 -1.82
C SER A 36 -6.52 -1.35 -3.27
N ILE A 37 -5.28 -1.03 -3.66
CA ILE A 37 -4.75 -1.25 -5.01
C ILE A 37 -4.91 -2.72 -5.41
N VAL A 38 -4.45 -3.65 -4.57
CA VAL A 38 -4.45 -5.07 -4.89
C VAL A 38 -5.87 -5.64 -4.92
N ASN A 39 -6.70 -5.30 -3.94
CA ASN A 39 -8.08 -5.80 -3.86
C ASN A 39 -8.94 -5.30 -5.04
N ASP A 40 -8.76 -4.05 -5.46
CA ASP A 40 -9.46 -3.51 -6.63
C ASP A 40 -9.09 -4.26 -7.92
N ASN A 41 -7.80 -4.62 -8.09
CA ASN A 41 -7.35 -5.41 -9.23
C ASN A 41 -7.87 -6.86 -9.17
N LEU A 42 -7.80 -7.51 -8.00
CA LEU A 42 -8.37 -8.85 -7.81
C LEU A 42 -9.87 -8.89 -8.10
N ALA A 43 -10.62 -7.88 -7.65
CA ALA A 43 -12.06 -7.79 -7.92
C ALA A 43 -12.36 -7.66 -9.42
N ARG A 44 -11.55 -6.88 -10.16
CA ARG A 44 -11.67 -6.75 -11.62
C ARG A 44 -11.39 -8.08 -12.32
N ILE A 45 -10.28 -8.74 -12.00
CA ILE A 45 -9.92 -10.04 -12.60
C ILE A 45 -11.00 -11.09 -12.27
N ARG A 46 -11.52 -11.10 -11.04
CA ARG A 46 -12.62 -11.99 -10.64
C ARG A 46 -13.87 -11.78 -11.48
N LYS A 47 -14.21 -10.52 -11.77
CA LYS A 47 -15.34 -10.19 -12.65
C LYS A 47 -15.12 -10.75 -14.06
N ASP A 48 -13.91 -10.63 -14.60
CA ASP A 48 -13.56 -11.16 -15.92
C ASP A 48 -13.64 -12.71 -15.96
N VAL A 49 -13.19 -13.38 -14.89
CA VAL A 49 -13.31 -14.84 -14.71
C VAL A 49 -14.76 -15.28 -14.68
N ASN A 50 -15.62 -14.55 -13.98
CA ASN A 50 -17.05 -14.83 -13.92
C ASN A 50 -17.70 -14.65 -15.29
N ALA A 51 -17.31 -13.63 -16.05
CA ALA A 51 -17.77 -13.40 -17.42
C ALA A 51 -17.35 -14.53 -18.38
N LYS A 52 -16.25 -15.23 -18.08
CA LYS A 52 -15.79 -16.44 -18.79
C LYS A 52 -16.44 -17.75 -18.33
N GLY A 53 -17.54 -17.67 -17.56
CA GLY A 53 -18.28 -18.85 -17.13
C GLY A 53 -17.59 -19.65 -16.02
N ASN A 54 -16.59 -19.06 -15.35
CA ASN A 54 -15.96 -19.65 -14.17
C ASN A 54 -15.36 -21.05 -14.40
N THR A 55 -14.79 -21.29 -15.59
CA THR A 55 -14.17 -22.57 -15.92
C THR A 55 -12.91 -22.82 -15.09
N ALA A 56 -12.45 -24.07 -15.01
CA ALA A 56 -11.20 -24.41 -14.34
C ALA A 56 -10.00 -23.62 -14.92
N ALA A 57 -9.96 -23.41 -16.24
CA ALA A 57 -8.93 -22.62 -16.89
C ALA A 57 -9.01 -21.13 -16.51
N ALA A 58 -10.22 -20.56 -16.45
CA ALA A 58 -10.41 -19.18 -15.99
C ALA A 58 -9.99 -18.99 -14.53
N GLN A 59 -10.32 -19.96 -13.67
CA GLN A 59 -9.88 -19.97 -12.27
C GLN A 59 -8.36 -20.06 -12.13
N GLN A 60 -7.69 -20.83 -13.00
CA GLN A 60 -6.24 -20.88 -13.01
C GLN A 60 -5.62 -19.51 -13.35
N CYS A 61 -6.17 -18.77 -14.32
CA CYS A 61 -5.72 -17.41 -14.62
C CYS A 61 -5.85 -16.47 -13.40
N TYR A 62 -6.96 -16.57 -12.66
CA TYR A 62 -7.16 -15.81 -11.43
C TYR A 62 -6.15 -16.18 -10.34
N GLU A 63 -5.93 -17.48 -10.12
CA GLU A 63 -5.09 -17.96 -9.03
C GLU A 63 -3.62 -17.57 -9.24
N ASN A 64 -3.13 -17.62 -10.48
CA ASN A 64 -1.80 -17.10 -10.83
C ASN A 64 -1.69 -15.60 -10.49
N ALA A 65 -2.66 -14.81 -10.93
CA ALA A 65 -2.69 -13.37 -10.63
C ALA A 65 -2.75 -13.09 -9.12
N ARG A 66 -3.52 -13.89 -8.37
CA ARG A 66 -3.62 -13.77 -6.91
C ARG A 66 -2.28 -14.01 -6.22
N GLN A 67 -1.53 -15.00 -6.66
CA GLN A 67 -0.22 -15.32 -6.09
C GLN A 67 0.81 -14.21 -6.36
N GLU A 68 0.84 -13.68 -7.59
CA GLU A 68 1.71 -12.56 -7.96
C GLU A 68 1.37 -11.29 -7.15
N LEU A 69 0.09 -10.93 -7.06
CA LEU A 69 -0.37 -9.79 -6.27
C LEU A 69 -0.14 -9.97 -4.76
N SER A 70 -0.25 -11.19 -4.24
CA SER A 70 0.11 -11.50 -2.85
C SER A 70 1.59 -11.27 -2.59
N THR A 71 2.45 -11.64 -3.55
CA THR A 71 3.88 -11.39 -3.48
C THR A 71 4.17 -9.88 -3.50
N ALA A 72 3.54 -9.15 -4.41
CA ALA A 72 3.66 -7.70 -4.50
C ALA A 72 3.22 -7.00 -3.20
N THR A 73 2.13 -7.45 -2.59
CA THR A 73 1.64 -6.93 -1.29
C THR A 73 2.68 -7.12 -0.19
N SER A 74 3.22 -8.34 -0.04
CA SER A 74 4.21 -8.67 1.00
C SER A 74 5.50 -7.86 0.83
N THR A 75 6.01 -7.76 -0.40
CA THR A 75 7.17 -6.93 -0.72
C THR A 75 6.89 -5.45 -0.47
N GLY A 76 5.72 -4.96 -0.85
CA GLY A 76 5.29 -3.58 -0.59
C GLY A 76 5.27 -3.26 0.90
N TYR A 77 4.72 -4.14 1.72
CA TYR A 77 4.70 -3.97 3.18
C TYR A 77 6.09 -3.92 3.81
N SER A 78 6.97 -4.81 3.36
CA SER A 78 8.37 -4.84 3.80
C SER A 78 9.09 -3.54 3.43
N ASN A 79 8.88 -3.05 2.21
CA ASN A 79 9.49 -1.81 1.72
C ASN A 79 8.95 -0.57 2.44
N VAL A 80 7.64 -0.48 2.69
CA VAL A 80 7.05 0.59 3.54
C VAL A 80 7.66 0.55 4.94
N SER A 81 7.83 -0.64 5.53
CA SER A 81 8.48 -0.78 6.84
C SER A 81 9.93 -0.31 6.82
N ALA A 82 10.66 -0.59 5.74
CA ALA A 82 12.03 -0.11 5.57
C ALA A 82 12.10 1.42 5.42
N CYS A 83 11.22 2.01 4.59
CA CYS A 83 11.06 3.45 4.44
C CYS A 83 10.85 4.13 5.79
N VAL A 84 9.89 3.60 6.56
CA VAL A 84 9.56 4.10 7.88
C VAL A 84 10.72 3.93 8.85
N ARG A 85 11.43 2.80 8.87
CA ARG A 85 12.57 2.58 9.77
C ARG A 85 13.73 3.54 9.51
N GLN A 86 13.99 3.87 8.24
CA GLN A 86 15.16 4.65 7.83
C GLN A 86 14.92 6.17 7.84
N ALA A 87 13.67 6.61 7.82
CA ALA A 87 13.34 8.03 7.79
C ALA A 87 13.59 8.74 9.12
N ASN A 88 14.07 9.99 9.04
CA ASN A 88 14.21 10.89 10.17
C ASN A 88 12.92 11.69 10.43
N THR A 89 12.08 11.86 9.41
CA THR A 89 10.83 12.61 9.49
C THR A 89 9.65 11.87 8.86
N VAL A 90 8.44 12.27 9.25
CA VAL A 90 7.19 11.79 8.64
C VAL A 90 7.13 12.07 7.12
N GLY A 91 7.66 13.22 6.69
CA GLY A 91 7.69 13.61 5.28
C GLY A 91 8.56 12.70 4.44
N GLU A 92 9.77 12.39 4.92
CA GLU A 92 10.68 11.45 4.25
C GLU A 92 10.07 10.05 4.13
N ALA A 93 9.45 9.56 5.21
CA ALA A 93 8.81 8.24 5.22
C ALA A 93 7.64 8.16 4.23
N ASN A 94 6.83 9.22 4.15
CA ASN A 94 5.73 9.31 3.18
C ASN A 94 6.23 9.33 1.75
N VAL A 95 7.23 10.15 1.41
CA VAL A 95 7.79 10.21 0.04
C VAL A 95 8.36 8.85 -0.39
N CYS A 96 9.06 8.16 0.52
CA CYS A 96 9.56 6.82 0.25
C CYS A 96 8.41 5.81 0.06
N SER A 97 7.44 5.78 0.98
CA SER A 97 6.31 4.84 0.94
C SER A 97 5.39 5.06 -0.28
N GLN A 98 5.21 6.30 -0.73
CA GLN A 98 4.47 6.61 -1.97
C GLN A 98 5.13 6.01 -3.22
N LYS A 99 6.46 5.90 -3.25
CA LYS A 99 7.16 5.20 -4.35
C LYS A 99 6.87 3.70 -4.31
N VAL A 100 6.71 3.14 -3.11
CA VAL A 100 6.30 1.74 -2.94
C VAL A 100 4.86 1.53 -3.41
N ASP A 101 3.93 2.42 -3.05
CA ASP A 101 2.55 2.37 -3.54
C ASP A 101 2.50 2.41 -5.08
N SER A 102 3.27 3.32 -5.70
CA SER A 102 3.37 3.45 -7.16
C SER A 102 3.93 2.19 -7.81
N TRP A 103 4.91 1.55 -7.16
CA TRP A 103 5.44 0.27 -7.63
C TRP A 103 4.38 -0.85 -7.55
N VAL A 104 3.68 -0.99 -6.42
CA VAL A 104 2.60 -1.98 -6.26
C VAL A 104 1.50 -1.73 -7.30
N PHE A 105 1.15 -0.47 -7.55
CA PHE A 105 0.18 -0.09 -8.57
C PHE A 105 0.59 -0.58 -9.96
N ASN A 106 1.83 -0.31 -10.37
CA ASN A 106 2.33 -0.75 -11.68
C ASN A 106 2.37 -2.28 -11.81
N VAL A 107 2.87 -2.98 -10.78
CA VAL A 107 2.83 -4.45 -10.76
C VAL A 107 1.38 -4.94 -10.88
N SER A 108 0.43 -4.29 -10.20
CA SER A 108 -0.97 -4.70 -10.24
C SER A 108 -1.61 -4.49 -11.62
N LEU A 109 -1.21 -3.46 -12.35
CA LEU A 109 -1.61 -3.24 -13.74
C LEU A 109 -1.06 -4.33 -14.66
N ASP A 110 0.23 -4.66 -14.51
CA ASP A 110 0.89 -5.69 -15.32
C ASP A 110 0.24 -7.05 -15.09
N VAL A 111 0.05 -7.44 -13.83
CA VAL A 111 -0.62 -8.70 -13.46
C VAL A 111 -2.05 -8.75 -14.02
N SER A 112 -2.79 -7.65 -13.94
CA SER A 112 -4.14 -7.57 -14.51
C SER A 112 -4.15 -7.69 -16.04
N SER A 113 -3.14 -7.15 -16.72
CA SER A 113 -2.94 -7.31 -18.16
C SER A 113 -2.67 -8.78 -18.52
N THR A 114 -1.76 -9.43 -17.79
CA THR A 114 -1.43 -10.84 -17.95
C THR A 114 -2.64 -11.74 -17.71
N ALA A 115 -3.40 -11.49 -16.65
CA ALA A 115 -4.61 -12.24 -16.33
C ALA A 115 -5.66 -12.14 -17.44
N ARG A 116 -5.90 -10.93 -17.98
CA ARG A 116 -6.82 -10.73 -19.11
C ARG A 116 -6.33 -11.42 -20.38
N THR A 117 -5.02 -11.45 -20.62
CA THR A 117 -4.44 -12.18 -21.75
C THR A 117 -4.63 -13.68 -21.59
N CYS A 118 -4.42 -14.23 -20.39
CA CYS A 118 -4.74 -15.63 -20.06
C CYS A 118 -6.22 -15.94 -20.32
N LEU A 119 -7.12 -15.08 -19.85
CA LEU A 119 -8.57 -15.24 -20.06
C LEU A 119 -8.98 -15.09 -21.54
N ALA A 120 -8.26 -14.34 -22.36
CA ALA A 120 -8.55 -14.22 -23.79
C ALA A 120 -8.22 -15.49 -24.58
N ASN A 121 -7.28 -16.29 -24.07
CA ASN A 121 -6.79 -17.51 -24.71
C ASN A 121 -7.51 -18.80 -24.25
N ILE A 122 -8.58 -18.65 -23.47
CA ILE A 122 -9.49 -19.73 -23.06
C ILE A 122 -10.89 -19.51 -23.66
#